data_AF-A0A256Z511-F1
#
_entry.id   AF-A0A256Z511-F1
#
_cell.length_a   1.000
_cell.length_b   1.000
_cell.length_c   1.000
_cell.angle_alpha   90.00
_cell.angle_beta   90.00
_cell.angle_gamma   90.00
#
_symmetry.space_group_name_H-M   'P 1'
#
loop_
_entity.id
_entity.type
_entity.pdbx_description
1 polymer ?
#
loop_
_entity_poly.entity_id
_entity_poly.type
_entity_poly.pdbx_seq_one_letter_code
_entity_poly.pdbx_strand_id
1 'polypeptide(L)'
;MLFVRRGYLLLLTGILIGFMAFSLIATLYSGIRPQASTEGMPTEIEFEFLYTSEKQGWIEEVTPRFEAWFKQIFGITVHVRLVVTGTHDTVNRILDGSERPTVWSPAASIWIPYLNTKWRAITGNNYDIAVDWTPLVLSPIVLAGWGSFIEQRQVTGFMDLYELAKEGVDFKYGHPDPLLSNGGTMTVLLEFAEAAGKKPEDLTVEDLKNETVIQIVRTIESKAIYYGKSTGFFGAWAAENGPDAIQFFGIYENVIIDNSLKALKKWNDPLVAIYPKKGTLMADHPFVILNATWVDHWQRFAAGQYLFFLLKPDIQDLAQKHGFRPAISSVPLDRSLFNPSNGVQYEINVPILKPLKGEVMEAIFTAWVKVRNTGI
;
A
#
# COMPACT_ATOMS: atom_id res chain seq x y z
N MET A 1 -45.99 -28.67 46.50
CA MET A 1 -45.34 -27.60 47.29
C MET A 1 -43.84 -27.85 47.30
N LEU A 2 -43.09 -27.11 46.48
CA LEU A 2 -41.63 -27.16 46.48
C LEU A 2 -41.12 -26.16 47.53
N PHE A 3 -40.60 -26.68 48.64
CA PHE A 3 -39.96 -25.87 49.68
C PHE A 3 -38.61 -25.36 49.17
N VAL A 4 -38.56 -24.09 48.76
CA VAL A 4 -37.30 -23.39 48.49
C VAL A 4 -36.53 -23.29 49.80
N ARG A 5 -35.37 -23.96 49.90
CA ARG A 5 -34.50 -23.88 51.09
C ARG A 5 -34.09 -22.42 51.32
N ARG A 6 -34.20 -21.94 52.57
CA ARG A 6 -33.96 -20.54 53.01
C ARG A 6 -32.66 -19.90 52.46
N GLY A 7 -31.63 -20.70 52.15
CA GLY A 7 -30.38 -20.21 51.55
C GLY A 7 -30.51 -19.65 50.13
N TYR A 8 -31.40 -20.21 49.29
CA TYR A 8 -31.60 -19.73 47.92
C TYR A 8 -32.37 -18.42 47.87
N LEU A 9 -33.29 -18.21 48.82
CA LEU A 9 -34.00 -16.93 48.97
C LEU A 9 -33.03 -15.81 49.37
N LEU A 10 -32.09 -16.08 50.27
CA LEU A 10 -31.07 -15.11 50.68
C LEU A 10 -30.11 -14.74 49.54
N LEU A 11 -29.71 -15.71 48.71
CA LEU A 11 -28.88 -15.48 47.53
C LEU A 11 -29.61 -14.60 46.49
N LEU A 12 -30.89 -14.92 46.19
CA LEU A 12 -31.71 -14.16 45.26
C LEU A 12 -31.96 -12.73 45.75
N THR A 13 -32.23 -12.54 47.05
CA THR A 13 -32.36 -11.19 47.62
C THR A 13 -31.04 -10.42 47.58
N GLY A 14 -29.90 -11.09 47.80
CA GLY A 14 -28.58 -10.46 47.70
C GLY A 14 -28.26 -9.98 46.28
N ILE A 15 -28.60 -10.78 45.26
CA ILE A 15 -28.43 -10.42 43.84
C ILE A 15 -29.33 -9.24 43.47
N LEU A 16 -30.60 -9.25 43.89
CA LEU A 16 -31.53 -8.15 43.63
C LEU A 16 -31.09 -6.83 44.28
N ILE A 17 -30.62 -6.88 45.53
CA ILE A 17 -30.08 -5.71 46.22
C ILE A 17 -28.79 -5.22 45.54
N GLY A 18 -27.92 -6.14 45.11
CA GLY A 18 -26.72 -5.81 44.34
C GLY A 18 -27.04 -5.11 43.02
N PHE A 19 -28.05 -5.57 42.28
CA PHE A 19 -28.51 -4.92 41.04
C PHE A 19 -29.11 -3.54 41.30
N MET A 20 -29.91 -3.38 42.34
CA MET A 20 -30.48 -2.07 42.68
C MET A 20 -29.41 -1.08 43.15
N ALA A 21 -28.44 -1.53 43.95
CA ALA A 21 -27.32 -0.70 44.38
C ALA A 21 -26.41 -0.31 43.19
N PHE A 22 -26.12 -1.24 42.28
CA PHE A 22 -25.39 -0.98 41.05
C PHE A 22 -26.13 0.01 40.15
N SER A 23 -27.45 -0.16 39.99
CA SER A 23 -28.27 0.76 39.19
C SER A 23 -28.31 2.17 39.80
N LEU A 24 -28.40 2.29 41.12
CA LEU A 24 -28.41 3.58 41.82
C LEU A 24 -27.04 4.30 41.70
N ILE A 25 -25.95 3.56 41.88
CA ILE A 25 -24.58 4.08 41.71
C ILE A 25 -24.32 4.47 40.25
N ALA A 26 -24.80 3.69 39.29
CA ALA A 26 -24.71 4.02 37.87
C ALA A 26 -25.47 5.31 37.52
N THR A 27 -26.68 5.53 38.08
CA THR A 27 -27.41 6.79 37.91
C THR A 27 -26.70 7.98 38.56
N LEU A 28 -26.11 7.80 39.75
CA LEU A 28 -25.37 8.86 40.44
C LEU A 28 -24.06 9.22 39.69
N TYR A 29 -23.39 8.24 39.09
CA TYR A 29 -22.23 8.49 38.22
C TYR A 29 -22.60 9.04 36.84
N SER A 30 -23.81 8.78 36.34
CA SER A 30 -24.30 9.36 35.09
C SER A 30 -24.64 10.86 35.20
N GLY A 31 -24.88 11.35 36.42
CA GLY A 31 -25.19 12.76 36.71
C GLY A 31 -23.97 13.67 36.89
N ILE A 32 -22.75 13.13 36.89
CA ILE A 32 -21.49 13.90 37.02
C ILE A 32 -20.57 13.53 35.85
N ARG A 33 -21.02 13.83 34.64
CA ARG A 33 -20.13 13.98 33.48
C ARG A 33 -20.11 15.45 33.09
N PRO A 34 -18.92 16.06 32.87
CA PRO A 34 -18.84 17.32 32.15
C PRO A 34 -19.59 17.14 30.84
N GLN A 35 -20.37 18.16 30.48
CA GLN A 35 -21.22 18.22 29.29
C GLN A 35 -20.37 18.07 28.03
N ALA A 36 -20.05 16.82 27.66
CA ALA A 36 -19.74 16.47 26.28
C ALA A 36 -21.05 16.70 25.53
N SER A 37 -21.03 17.65 24.60
CA SER A 37 -22.10 17.86 23.63
C SER A 37 -22.50 16.50 23.06
N THR A 38 -23.70 16.04 23.37
CA THR A 38 -24.42 15.10 22.53
C THR A 38 -24.76 15.86 21.26
N GLU A 39 -23.78 16.02 20.37
CA GLU A 39 -24.09 16.14 18.96
C GLU A 39 -24.87 14.87 18.60
N GLY A 40 -26.12 15.05 18.18
CA GLY A 40 -26.89 13.94 17.63
C GLY A 40 -26.13 13.29 16.47
N MET A 41 -26.50 12.06 16.14
CA MET A 41 -25.98 11.37 14.96
C MET A 41 -26.09 12.31 13.73
N PRO A 42 -24.99 12.60 13.02
CA PRO A 42 -25.00 13.56 11.93
C PRO A 42 -25.81 13.00 10.76
N THR A 43 -26.44 13.89 10.00
CA THR A 43 -27.13 13.51 8.76
C THR A 43 -26.16 13.26 7.61
N GLU A 44 -24.94 13.81 7.71
CA GLU A 44 -23.89 13.71 6.72
C GLU A 44 -22.50 13.62 7.38
N ILE A 45 -21.63 12.77 6.83
CA ILE A 45 -20.23 12.62 7.25
C ILE A 45 -19.34 12.78 6.02
N GLU A 46 -18.35 13.65 6.08
CA GLU A 46 -17.29 13.72 5.07
C GLU A 46 -15.96 13.33 5.68
N PHE A 47 -15.20 12.47 4.99
CA PHE A 47 -13.83 12.16 5.38
C PHE A 47 -12.92 11.99 4.16
N GLU A 48 -11.64 12.30 4.34
CA GLU A 48 -10.65 12.18 3.29
C GLU A 48 -9.94 10.82 3.35
N PHE A 49 -9.83 10.21 2.18
CA PHE A 49 -9.01 9.04 1.92
C PHE A 49 -7.83 9.43 1.03
N LEU A 50 -6.64 9.53 1.63
CA LEU A 50 -5.37 9.80 0.95
C LEU A 50 -4.68 8.48 0.61
N TYR A 51 -4.56 8.17 -0.69
CA TYR A 51 -4.10 6.86 -1.14
C TYR A 51 -3.22 6.94 -2.40
N THR A 52 -2.65 5.79 -2.80
CA THR A 52 -1.69 5.73 -3.91
C THR A 52 -2.32 5.38 -5.25
N SER A 53 -1.75 5.91 -6.33
CA SER A 53 -2.26 5.81 -7.72
C SER A 53 -2.60 4.40 -8.22
N GLU A 54 -1.91 3.38 -7.72
CA GLU A 54 -2.14 1.99 -8.15
C GLU A 54 -3.53 1.49 -7.76
N LYS A 55 -4.14 2.10 -6.73
CA LYS A 55 -5.47 1.75 -6.24
C LYS A 55 -6.58 2.57 -6.89
N GLN A 56 -6.26 3.56 -7.73
CA GLN A 56 -7.23 4.55 -8.21
C GLN A 56 -8.43 3.90 -8.91
N GLY A 57 -8.19 3.03 -9.90
CA GLY A 57 -9.27 2.33 -10.60
C GLY A 57 -10.20 1.56 -9.66
N TRP A 58 -9.62 0.80 -8.72
CA TRP A 58 -10.39 0.02 -7.75
C TRP A 58 -11.17 0.91 -6.80
N ILE A 59 -10.52 1.91 -6.20
CA ILE A 59 -11.13 2.78 -5.20
C ILE A 59 -12.23 3.65 -5.81
N GLU A 60 -12.02 4.21 -7.01
CA GLU A 60 -13.06 4.96 -7.71
C GLU A 60 -14.26 4.08 -8.10
N GLU A 61 -14.04 2.80 -8.42
CA GLU A 61 -15.14 1.86 -8.71
C GLU A 61 -15.99 1.53 -7.45
N VAL A 62 -15.34 1.34 -6.30
CA VAL A 62 -16.01 0.79 -5.11
C VAL A 62 -16.49 1.86 -4.12
N THR A 63 -15.90 3.06 -4.13
CA THR A 63 -16.30 4.15 -3.22
C THR A 63 -17.78 4.53 -3.37
N PRO A 64 -18.33 4.74 -4.59
CA PRO A 64 -19.76 5.06 -4.72
C PRO A 64 -20.68 3.95 -4.21
N ARG A 65 -20.23 2.67 -4.30
CA ARG A 65 -20.96 1.52 -3.75
C ARG A 65 -20.95 1.54 -2.23
N PHE A 66 -19.83 1.92 -1.62
CA PHE A 66 -19.73 2.12 -0.17
C PHE A 66 -20.67 3.24 0.29
N GLU A 67 -20.66 4.40 -0.36
CA GLU A 67 -21.51 5.54 0.03
C GLU A 67 -23.01 5.17 -0.03
N ALA A 68 -23.43 4.46 -1.07
CA ALA A 68 -24.79 3.93 -1.18
C ALA A 68 -25.12 2.90 -0.10
N TRP A 69 -24.21 1.94 0.14
CA TRP A 69 -24.35 0.92 1.17
C TRP A 69 -24.45 1.55 2.57
N PHE A 70 -23.60 2.53 2.87
CA PHE A 70 -23.58 3.22 4.17
C PHE A 70 -24.90 3.95 4.43
N LYS A 71 -25.43 4.66 3.43
CA LYS A 71 -26.74 5.30 3.52
C LYS A 71 -27.87 4.31 3.75
N GLN A 72 -27.84 3.15 3.09
CA GLN A 72 -28.85 2.10 3.28
C GLN A 72 -28.83 1.52 4.70
N ILE A 73 -27.64 1.33 5.28
CA ILE A 73 -27.48 0.70 6.59
C ILE A 73 -27.72 1.68 7.75
N PHE A 74 -27.20 2.90 7.65
CA PHE A 74 -27.18 3.85 8.77
C PHE A 74 -28.17 5.02 8.59
N GLY A 75 -28.73 5.23 7.39
CA GLY A 75 -29.57 6.39 7.11
C GLY A 75 -28.80 7.72 7.05
N ILE A 76 -27.47 7.67 7.05
CA ILE A 76 -26.56 8.82 7.02
C ILE A 76 -25.92 8.91 5.63
N THR A 77 -25.83 10.09 5.05
CA THR A 77 -25.03 10.31 3.84
C THR A 77 -23.55 10.33 4.21
N VAL A 78 -22.70 9.59 3.50
CA VAL A 78 -21.25 9.71 3.65
C VAL A 78 -20.66 10.13 2.33
N HIS A 79 -19.71 11.06 2.37
CA HIS A 79 -18.88 11.43 1.23
C HIS A 79 -17.41 11.12 1.52
N VAL A 80 -16.78 10.35 0.63
CA VAL A 80 -15.35 10.02 0.75
C VAL A 80 -14.57 10.89 -0.23
N ARG A 81 -13.83 11.88 0.28
CA ARG A 81 -12.94 12.72 -0.52
C ARG A 81 -11.69 11.91 -0.90
N LEU A 82 -11.62 11.50 -2.16
CA LEU A 82 -10.52 10.71 -2.72
C LEU A 82 -9.34 11.61 -3.13
N VAL A 83 -8.17 11.44 -2.49
CA VAL A 83 -6.93 12.14 -2.85
C VAL A 83 -5.87 11.13 -3.25
N VAL A 84 -5.38 11.23 -4.49
CA VAL A 84 -4.47 10.24 -5.10
C VAL A 84 -3.10 10.86 -5.41
N THR A 85 -2.01 10.22 -4.95
CA THR A 85 -0.63 10.63 -5.29
C THR A 85 0.39 9.50 -5.06
N GLY A 86 1.70 9.78 -5.15
CA GLY A 86 2.78 8.85 -4.81
C GLY A 86 2.95 8.66 -3.29
N THR A 87 3.46 7.50 -2.86
CA THR A 87 3.54 7.17 -1.43
C THR A 87 4.35 8.15 -0.59
N HIS A 88 5.53 8.58 -1.06
CA HIS A 88 6.32 9.57 -0.31
C HIS A 88 5.61 10.93 -0.31
N ASP A 89 4.97 11.31 -1.42
CA ASP A 89 4.18 12.55 -1.49
C ASP A 89 3.03 12.56 -0.47
N THR A 90 2.36 11.42 -0.23
CA THR A 90 1.36 11.33 0.86
C THR A 90 1.95 11.63 2.24
N VAL A 91 3.18 11.17 2.50
CA VAL A 91 3.88 11.45 3.77
C VAL A 91 4.18 12.94 3.87
N ASN A 92 4.71 13.55 2.82
CA ASN A 92 5.03 14.97 2.81
C ASN A 92 3.78 15.83 3.07
N ARG A 93 2.66 15.52 2.41
CA ARG A 93 1.40 16.25 2.58
C ARG A 93 0.80 16.15 3.99
N ILE A 94 0.94 15.00 4.64
CA ILE A 94 0.52 14.84 6.04
C ILE A 94 1.43 15.66 6.96
N LEU A 95 2.74 15.65 6.72
CA LEU A 95 3.72 16.32 7.58
C LEU A 95 3.70 17.85 7.45
N ASP A 96 3.51 18.37 6.23
CA ASP A 96 3.39 19.81 5.99
C ASP A 96 1.97 20.36 6.24
N GLY A 97 0.98 19.46 6.39
CA GLY A 97 -0.41 19.79 6.69
C GLY A 97 -1.21 20.29 5.49
N SER A 98 -0.70 20.16 4.26
CA SER A 98 -1.44 20.43 3.02
C SER A 98 -2.58 19.45 2.80
N GLU A 99 -2.51 18.26 3.37
CA GLU A 99 -3.65 17.34 3.49
C GLU A 99 -3.84 16.89 4.95
N ARG A 100 -5.08 16.64 5.34
CA ARG A 100 -5.46 16.19 6.69
C ARG A 100 -6.38 14.97 6.61
N PRO A 101 -5.88 13.85 6.08
CA PRO A 101 -6.70 12.67 5.88
C PRO A 101 -7.24 12.10 7.18
N THR A 102 -8.46 11.57 7.12
CA THR A 102 -8.95 10.62 8.11
C THR A 102 -8.30 9.26 7.90
N VAL A 103 -8.17 8.87 6.62
CA VAL A 103 -7.58 7.60 6.22
C VAL A 103 -6.38 7.83 5.34
N TRP A 104 -5.27 7.21 5.69
CA TRP A 104 -4.07 7.12 4.86
C TRP A 104 -3.86 5.68 4.39
N SER A 105 -3.67 5.48 3.09
CA SER A 105 -3.28 4.18 2.53
C SER A 105 -2.05 4.28 1.64
N PRO A 106 -0.84 4.14 2.20
CA PRO A 106 0.38 4.04 1.41
C PRO A 106 0.37 2.75 0.58
N ALA A 107 1.37 2.57 -0.28
CA ALA A 107 1.50 1.33 -1.04
C ALA A 107 2.04 0.18 -0.17
N ALA A 108 2.81 0.49 0.88
CA ALA A 108 3.34 -0.53 1.78
C ALA A 108 3.49 -0.04 3.23
N SER A 109 3.37 -0.96 4.19
CA SER A 109 3.51 -0.70 5.63
C SER A 109 4.91 -0.26 6.05
N ILE A 110 5.92 -0.43 5.19
CA ILE A 110 7.28 0.09 5.40
C ILE A 110 7.32 1.61 5.63
N TRP A 111 6.31 2.34 5.14
CA TRP A 111 6.21 3.79 5.29
C TRP A 111 5.66 4.23 6.65
N ILE A 112 5.00 3.34 7.41
CA ILE A 112 4.38 3.68 8.69
C ILE A 112 5.44 4.11 9.73
N PRO A 113 6.53 3.35 9.97
CA PRO A 113 7.59 3.79 10.87
C PRO A 113 8.29 5.08 10.40
N TYR A 114 8.43 5.25 9.07
CA TYR A 114 9.00 6.47 8.48
C TYR A 114 8.12 7.69 8.78
N LEU A 115 6.81 7.62 8.51
CA LEU A 115 5.86 8.69 8.81
C LEU A 115 5.88 9.02 10.30
N ASN A 116 5.79 8.03 11.20
CA ASN A 116 5.78 8.29 12.64
C ASN A 116 7.08 8.93 13.13
N THR A 117 8.23 8.51 12.59
CA THR A 117 9.52 9.11 12.94
C THR A 117 9.59 10.57 12.51
N LYS A 118 9.18 10.89 11.28
CA LYS A 118 9.15 12.26 10.78
C LYS A 118 8.10 13.10 11.51
N TRP A 119 6.93 12.52 11.81
CA TRP A 119 5.85 13.18 12.55
C TRP A 119 6.33 13.69 13.90
N ARG A 120 6.93 12.81 14.72
CA ARG A 120 7.48 13.20 16.03
C ARG A 120 8.57 14.26 15.90
N ALA A 121 9.44 14.13 14.90
CA ALA A 121 10.53 15.08 14.67
C ALA A 121 10.04 16.48 14.25
N ILE A 122 9.04 16.56 13.38
CA ILE A 122 8.53 17.83 12.83
C ILE A 122 7.56 18.51 13.79
N THR A 123 6.66 17.75 14.41
CA THR A 123 5.58 18.32 15.23
C THR A 123 5.93 18.45 16.71
N GLY A 124 7.00 17.78 17.16
CA GLY A 124 7.34 17.69 18.59
C GLY A 124 6.37 16.82 19.41
N ASN A 125 5.41 16.15 18.75
CA ASN A 125 4.47 15.24 19.41
C ASN A 125 5.20 14.01 19.96
N ASN A 126 4.70 13.49 21.08
CA ASN A 126 5.20 12.27 21.72
C ASN A 126 4.38 11.01 21.39
N TYR A 127 3.53 11.07 20.37
CA TYR A 127 2.68 9.97 19.93
C TYR A 127 2.86 9.69 18.44
N ASP A 128 2.46 8.49 18.05
CA ASP A 128 2.48 8.01 16.67
C ASP A 128 1.15 8.32 15.99
N ILE A 129 1.21 8.94 14.81
CA ILE A 129 0.02 9.31 14.04
C ILE A 129 -0.59 8.10 13.31
N ALA A 130 0.24 7.11 12.95
CA ALA A 130 -0.18 5.87 12.31
C ALA A 130 0.16 4.69 13.23
N VAL A 131 -0.84 4.15 13.93
CA VAL A 131 -0.64 3.11 14.97
C VAL A 131 -1.12 1.75 14.48
N ASP A 132 -2.41 1.66 14.12
CA ASP A 132 -3.04 0.43 13.66
C ASP A 132 -3.22 0.48 12.15
N TRP A 133 -2.98 -0.66 11.49
CA TRP A 133 -3.18 -0.79 10.05
C TRP A 133 -3.67 -2.17 9.66
N THR A 134 -4.38 -2.24 8.53
CA THR A 134 -4.86 -3.50 7.95
C THR A 134 -4.54 -3.54 6.46
N PRO A 135 -3.85 -4.59 5.97
CA PRO A 135 -3.64 -4.78 4.53
C PRO A 135 -4.97 -4.82 3.77
N LEU A 136 -5.09 -4.03 2.70
CA LEU A 136 -6.29 -4.02 1.85
C LEU A 136 -6.19 -5.03 0.71
N VAL A 137 -5.03 -5.06 0.07
CA VAL A 137 -4.73 -5.79 -1.15
C VAL A 137 -3.22 -6.00 -1.23
N LEU A 138 -2.79 -7.03 -1.96
CA LEU A 138 -1.39 -7.37 -2.11
C LEU A 138 -0.96 -7.23 -3.57
N SER A 139 0.25 -6.70 -3.79
CA SER A 139 0.90 -6.74 -5.10
C SER A 139 2.42 -6.80 -4.95
N PRO A 140 3.12 -7.80 -5.51
CA PRO A 140 4.57 -7.81 -5.52
C PRO A 140 5.12 -6.70 -6.42
N ILE A 141 6.32 -6.22 -6.11
CA ILE A 141 7.14 -5.46 -7.06
C ILE A 141 7.74 -6.42 -8.09
N VAL A 142 7.76 -6.04 -9.35
CA VAL A 142 8.29 -6.87 -10.43
C VAL A 142 9.12 -6.00 -11.36
N LEU A 143 10.02 -6.64 -12.10
CA LEU A 143 10.57 -6.04 -13.30
C LEU A 143 9.61 -6.36 -14.44
N ALA A 144 8.93 -5.37 -14.99
CA ALA A 144 8.12 -5.53 -16.18
C ALA A 144 8.98 -5.43 -17.44
N GLY A 145 8.53 -6.07 -18.52
CA GLY A 145 9.04 -5.86 -19.86
C GLY A 145 8.06 -6.33 -20.92
N TRP A 146 8.42 -6.15 -22.18
CA TRP A 146 7.61 -6.60 -23.31
C TRP A 146 7.97 -8.04 -23.70
N GLY A 147 6.96 -8.85 -24.03
CA GLY A 147 7.11 -10.28 -24.32
C GLY A 147 8.21 -10.55 -25.35
N SER A 148 8.22 -9.80 -26.45
CA SER A 148 9.22 -9.94 -27.51
C SER A 148 10.67 -9.72 -27.03
N PHE A 149 10.89 -8.78 -26.09
CA PHE A 149 12.22 -8.50 -25.54
C PHE A 149 12.64 -9.52 -24.48
N ILE A 150 11.70 -9.95 -23.64
CA ILE A 150 11.95 -10.93 -22.58
C ILE A 150 12.36 -12.28 -23.16
N GLU A 151 11.65 -12.75 -24.19
CA GLU A 151 11.97 -14.01 -24.87
C GLU A 151 13.39 -14.00 -25.48
N GLN A 152 13.80 -12.86 -26.05
CA GLN A 152 15.11 -12.73 -26.69
C GLN A 152 16.28 -12.58 -25.74
N ARG A 153 16.05 -12.09 -24.52
CA ARG A 153 17.12 -11.70 -23.58
C ARG A 153 17.16 -12.53 -22.30
N GLN A 154 16.13 -13.34 -22.03
CA GLN A 154 16.06 -14.23 -20.86
C GLN A 154 16.33 -13.54 -19.52
N VAL A 155 15.89 -12.29 -19.38
CA VAL A 155 16.05 -11.50 -18.14
C VAL A 155 15.24 -12.13 -17.01
N THR A 156 15.91 -12.42 -15.88
CA THR A 156 15.33 -13.03 -14.68
C THR A 156 15.44 -12.16 -13.42
N GLY A 157 16.11 -11.01 -13.51
CA GLY A 157 16.30 -10.07 -12.39
C GLY A 157 17.16 -8.87 -12.78
N PHE A 158 17.55 -8.06 -11.79
CA PHE A 158 18.27 -6.80 -12.03
C PHE A 158 19.73 -7.03 -12.44
N MET A 159 20.37 -8.10 -11.96
CA MET A 159 21.73 -8.45 -12.39
C MET A 159 21.83 -8.81 -13.88
N ASP A 160 20.76 -9.31 -14.48
CA ASP A 160 20.75 -9.56 -15.93
C ASP A 160 20.71 -8.24 -16.71
N LEU A 161 20.00 -7.21 -16.19
CA LEU A 161 20.06 -5.85 -16.77
C LEU A 161 21.47 -5.25 -16.67
N TYR A 162 22.17 -5.50 -15.56
CA TYR A 162 23.57 -5.09 -15.39
C TYR A 162 24.47 -5.72 -16.44
N GLU A 163 24.39 -7.04 -16.65
CA GLU A 163 25.22 -7.72 -17.65
C GLU A 163 24.88 -7.26 -19.08
N LEU A 164 23.59 -7.09 -19.42
CA LEU A 164 23.20 -6.51 -20.72
C LEU A 164 23.80 -5.12 -20.94
N ALA A 165 23.76 -4.25 -19.93
CA ALA A 165 24.30 -2.90 -20.03
C ALA A 165 25.84 -2.91 -20.17
N LYS A 166 26.51 -3.80 -19.44
CA LYS A 166 27.97 -4.00 -19.49
C LYS A 166 28.45 -4.59 -20.82
N GLU A 167 27.65 -5.45 -21.45
CA GLU A 167 27.89 -5.98 -22.79
C GLU A 167 27.63 -4.96 -23.92
N GLY A 168 27.12 -3.77 -23.57
CA GLY A 168 26.84 -2.70 -24.53
C GLY A 168 25.53 -2.87 -25.27
N VAL A 169 24.61 -3.71 -24.77
CA VAL A 169 23.26 -3.85 -25.34
C VAL A 169 22.52 -2.53 -25.18
N ASP A 170 21.91 -2.05 -26.26
CA ASP A 170 21.06 -0.87 -26.23
C ASP A 170 19.64 -1.28 -25.80
N PHE A 171 19.23 -0.81 -24.63
CA PHE A 171 17.88 -0.95 -24.10
C PHE A 171 17.59 0.24 -23.19
N LYS A 172 16.30 0.55 -23.04
CA LYS A 172 15.77 1.63 -22.21
C LYS A 172 15.10 1.02 -21.00
N TYR A 173 15.49 1.54 -19.85
CA TYR A 173 15.01 1.17 -18.53
C TYR A 173 14.24 2.35 -17.89
N GLY A 174 13.54 2.10 -16.79
CA GLY A 174 12.97 3.13 -15.96
C GLY A 174 12.19 2.57 -14.78
N HIS A 175 11.93 3.40 -13.80
CA HIS A 175 11.06 3.08 -12.67
C HIS A 175 10.59 4.40 -12.04
N PRO A 176 9.61 4.40 -11.14
CA PRO A 176 9.23 5.61 -10.42
C PRO A 176 10.38 6.17 -9.57
N ASP A 177 10.45 7.48 -9.37
CA ASP A 177 11.42 8.12 -8.49
C ASP A 177 11.23 7.61 -7.03
N PRO A 178 12.26 7.00 -6.40
CA PRO A 178 12.16 6.47 -5.04
C PRO A 178 11.96 7.56 -3.97
N LEU A 179 12.24 8.84 -4.28
CA LEU A 179 11.94 9.98 -3.42
C LEU A 179 10.46 10.40 -3.51
N LEU A 180 9.69 9.87 -4.46
CA LEU A 180 8.27 10.22 -4.65
C LEU A 180 7.33 9.00 -4.52
N SER A 181 7.78 7.79 -4.87
CA SER A 181 6.94 6.61 -4.99
C SER A 181 7.54 5.34 -4.39
N ASN A 182 6.69 4.53 -3.73
CA ASN A 182 7.08 3.24 -3.15
C ASN A 182 7.57 2.23 -4.19
N GLY A 183 7.03 2.23 -5.43
CA GLY A 183 7.49 1.29 -6.46
C GLY A 183 8.94 1.56 -6.84
N GLY A 184 9.31 2.84 -6.89
CA GLY A 184 10.70 3.28 -7.01
C GLY A 184 11.55 2.82 -5.83
N THR A 185 11.10 3.08 -4.60
CA THR A 185 11.81 2.67 -3.39
C THR A 185 12.07 1.16 -3.34
N MET A 186 11.06 0.34 -3.66
CA MET A 186 11.15 -1.12 -3.68
C MET A 186 12.04 -1.63 -4.82
N THR A 187 11.95 -1.03 -6.00
CA THR A 187 12.80 -1.38 -7.16
C THR A 187 14.27 -1.13 -6.83
N VAL A 188 14.60 0.09 -6.38
CA VAL A 188 15.98 0.46 -6.03
C VAL A 188 16.49 -0.37 -4.85
N LEU A 189 15.65 -0.69 -3.86
CA LEU A 189 16.04 -1.61 -2.79
C LEU A 189 16.46 -2.98 -3.34
N LEU A 190 15.70 -3.54 -4.28
CA LEU A 190 16.04 -4.82 -4.91
C LEU A 190 17.32 -4.72 -5.75
N GLU A 191 17.52 -3.64 -6.50
CA GLU A 191 18.77 -3.40 -7.25
C GLU A 191 19.99 -3.40 -6.33
N PHE A 192 19.97 -2.61 -5.26
CA PHE A 192 21.07 -2.55 -4.30
C PHE A 192 21.27 -3.88 -3.57
N ALA A 193 20.19 -4.57 -3.19
CA ALA A 193 20.25 -5.86 -2.51
C ALA A 193 20.86 -6.94 -3.42
N GLU A 194 20.41 -7.04 -4.67
CA GLU A 194 20.97 -7.98 -5.65
C GLU A 194 22.44 -7.67 -5.97
N ALA A 195 22.78 -6.39 -6.18
CA ALA A 195 24.15 -5.95 -6.42
C ALA A 195 25.10 -6.24 -5.25
N ALA A 196 24.60 -6.16 -4.01
CA ALA A 196 25.34 -6.53 -2.80
C ALA A 196 25.37 -8.06 -2.54
N GLY A 197 24.59 -8.85 -3.29
CA GLY A 197 24.42 -10.28 -3.05
C GLY A 197 23.71 -10.60 -1.73
N LYS A 198 22.87 -9.68 -1.24
CA LYS A 198 22.17 -9.76 0.06
C LYS A 198 20.65 -9.72 -0.12
N LYS A 199 19.94 -10.08 0.95
CA LYS A 199 18.52 -9.79 1.05
C LYS A 199 18.30 -8.36 1.56
N PRO A 200 17.17 -7.71 1.24
CA PRO A 200 16.83 -6.39 1.75
C PRO A 200 16.93 -6.24 3.28
N GLU A 201 16.52 -7.26 4.04
CA GLU A 201 16.59 -7.24 5.51
C GLU A 201 18.03 -7.32 6.09
N ASP A 202 18.99 -7.76 5.27
CA ASP A 202 20.40 -7.94 5.64
C ASP A 202 21.30 -6.81 5.11
N LEU A 203 20.73 -5.86 4.37
CA LEU A 203 21.45 -4.74 3.76
C LEU A 203 21.87 -3.73 4.83
N THR A 204 23.13 -3.27 4.80
CA THR A 204 23.66 -2.26 5.72
C THR A 204 24.01 -0.96 5.00
N VAL A 205 24.26 0.10 5.77
CA VAL A 205 24.69 1.40 5.22
C VAL A 205 26.05 1.31 4.52
N GLU A 206 26.93 0.41 4.96
CA GLU A 206 28.23 0.14 4.36
C GLU A 206 28.11 -0.51 2.98
N ASP A 207 27.14 -1.41 2.78
CA ASP A 207 26.87 -2.00 1.48
C ASP A 207 26.49 -0.93 0.45
N LEU A 208 25.67 0.04 0.86
CA LEU A 208 25.23 1.17 0.04
C LEU A 208 26.35 2.18 -0.28
N LYS A 209 27.48 2.09 0.44
CA LYS A 209 28.69 2.88 0.20
C LYS A 209 29.77 2.10 -0.55
N ASN A 210 29.56 0.80 -0.79
CA ASN A 210 30.52 -0.03 -1.50
C ASN A 210 30.58 0.39 -2.98
N GLU A 211 31.78 0.78 -3.45
CA GLU A 211 31.97 1.27 -4.82
C GLU A 211 31.59 0.24 -5.90
N THR A 212 31.71 -1.07 -5.61
CA THR A 212 31.28 -2.12 -6.55
C THR A 212 29.77 -2.13 -6.69
N VAL A 213 29.04 -2.08 -5.57
CA VAL A 213 27.58 -2.04 -5.54
C VAL A 213 27.08 -0.76 -6.23
N ILE A 214 27.66 0.39 -5.88
CA ILE A 214 27.37 1.68 -6.51
C ILE A 214 27.56 1.61 -8.02
N GLN A 215 28.65 1.00 -8.49
CA GLN A 215 28.94 0.93 -9.92
C GLN A 215 27.99 -0.02 -10.65
N ILE A 216 27.60 -1.14 -10.05
CA ILE A 216 26.59 -2.05 -10.62
C ILE A 216 25.27 -1.31 -10.80
N VAL A 217 24.75 -0.70 -9.73
CA VAL A 217 23.47 0.01 -9.79
C VAL A 217 23.56 1.19 -10.76
N ARG A 218 24.64 1.98 -10.74
CA ARG A 218 24.86 3.08 -11.71
C ARG A 218 24.85 2.59 -13.16
N THR A 219 25.36 1.39 -13.42
CA THR A 219 25.39 0.81 -14.77
C THR A 219 23.97 0.46 -15.24
N ILE A 220 23.13 -0.11 -14.36
CA ILE A 220 21.70 -0.32 -14.65
C ILE A 220 21.00 1.02 -14.88
N GLU A 221 21.15 1.95 -13.93
CA GLU A 221 20.53 3.27 -13.94
C GLU A 221 20.96 4.13 -15.15
N SER A 222 22.14 3.90 -15.72
CA SER A 222 22.57 4.59 -16.95
C SER A 222 21.66 4.34 -18.16
N LYS A 223 20.86 3.26 -18.12
CA LYS A 223 19.83 2.94 -19.12
C LYS A 223 18.47 3.55 -18.81
N ALA A 224 18.30 4.13 -17.62
CA ALA A 224 17.07 4.78 -17.23
C ALA A 224 16.82 6.00 -18.12
N ILE A 225 15.62 6.07 -18.71
CA ILE A 225 15.21 7.19 -19.57
C ILE A 225 14.16 8.10 -18.93
N TYR A 226 13.56 7.65 -17.82
CA TYR A 226 12.47 8.35 -17.16
C TYR A 226 12.29 7.86 -15.73
N TYR A 227 12.15 8.79 -14.78
CA TYR A 227 11.71 8.50 -13.42
C TYR A 227 10.32 9.09 -13.16
N GLY A 228 9.31 8.23 -13.03
CA GLY A 228 7.92 8.65 -12.84
C GLY A 228 7.60 9.07 -11.40
N LYS A 229 6.65 9.98 -11.20
CA LYS A 229 6.27 10.44 -9.84
C LYS A 229 5.42 9.44 -9.05
N SER A 230 4.76 8.51 -9.73
CA SER A 230 3.90 7.49 -9.14
C SER A 230 3.99 6.18 -9.93
N THR A 231 3.79 5.03 -9.29
CA THR A 231 4.00 3.72 -9.94
C THR A 231 2.88 3.39 -10.91
N GLY A 232 1.62 3.61 -10.50
CA GLY A 232 0.46 3.44 -11.37
C GLY A 232 0.54 4.31 -12.64
N PHE A 233 0.83 5.61 -12.48
CA PHE A 233 0.91 6.53 -13.63
C PHE A 233 2.13 6.24 -14.52
N PHE A 234 3.27 5.86 -13.93
CA PHE A 234 4.44 5.45 -14.70
C PHE A 234 4.18 4.18 -15.52
N GLY A 235 3.55 3.16 -14.94
CA GLY A 235 3.22 1.93 -15.66
C GLY A 235 2.18 2.15 -16.76
N ALA A 236 1.17 2.98 -16.51
CA ALA A 236 0.22 3.40 -17.55
C ALA A 236 0.91 4.16 -18.70
N TRP A 237 1.86 5.04 -18.39
CA TRP A 237 2.68 5.72 -19.39
C TRP A 237 3.52 4.73 -20.20
N ALA A 238 4.19 3.78 -19.55
CA ALA A 238 5.00 2.76 -20.23
C ALA A 238 4.14 1.91 -21.19
N ALA A 239 2.99 1.42 -20.70
CA ALA A 239 2.03 0.66 -21.49
C ALA A 239 1.48 1.46 -22.69
N GLU A 240 1.22 2.76 -22.48
CA GLU A 240 0.72 3.65 -23.53
C GLU A 240 1.78 3.96 -24.59
N ASN A 241 3.07 4.02 -24.25
CA ASN A 241 4.14 4.44 -25.17
C ASN A 241 4.88 3.28 -25.84
N GLY A 242 4.76 2.06 -25.32
CA GLY A 242 5.14 0.86 -26.06
C GLY A 242 6.62 0.45 -25.97
N PRO A 243 6.96 -0.65 -26.64
CA PRO A 243 8.29 -1.26 -26.58
C PRO A 243 9.42 -0.38 -27.09
N ASP A 244 9.19 0.54 -28.03
CA ASP A 244 10.24 1.44 -28.54
C ASP A 244 10.59 2.55 -27.54
N ALA A 245 9.63 2.94 -26.70
CA ALA A 245 9.82 3.97 -25.70
C ALA A 245 10.57 3.44 -24.48
N ILE A 246 10.23 2.23 -24.01
CA ILE A 246 10.85 1.61 -22.83
C ILE A 246 10.74 0.09 -22.91
N GLN A 247 11.84 -0.63 -22.66
CA GLN A 247 11.87 -2.10 -22.77
C GLN A 247 11.71 -2.81 -21.43
N PHE A 248 12.30 -2.28 -20.35
CA PHE A 248 12.25 -2.86 -19.01
C PHE A 248 11.90 -1.79 -17.98
N PHE A 249 11.15 -2.15 -16.95
CA PHE A 249 10.82 -1.17 -15.91
C PHE A 249 10.31 -1.74 -14.59
N GLY A 250 10.67 -1.11 -13.47
CA GLY A 250 10.24 -1.51 -12.13
C GLY A 250 8.85 -0.98 -11.77
N ILE A 251 7.86 -1.86 -11.63
CA ILE A 251 6.47 -1.54 -11.23
C ILE A 251 5.84 -2.69 -10.42
N TYR A 252 4.61 -2.52 -9.97
CA TYR A 252 3.84 -3.59 -9.32
C TYR A 252 3.17 -4.52 -10.34
N GLU A 253 2.98 -5.78 -9.95
CA GLU A 253 2.22 -6.77 -10.72
C GLU A 253 0.81 -6.31 -11.08
N ASN A 254 0.10 -5.65 -10.15
CA ASN A 254 -1.26 -5.19 -10.40
C ASN A 254 -1.35 -4.22 -11.59
N VAL A 255 -0.33 -3.36 -11.74
CA VAL A 255 -0.24 -2.38 -12.83
C VAL A 255 -0.04 -3.05 -14.20
N ILE A 256 0.58 -4.24 -14.24
CA ILE A 256 0.70 -5.03 -15.47
C ILE A 256 -0.67 -5.52 -15.90
N ILE A 257 -1.44 -6.16 -14.99
CA ILE A 257 -2.78 -6.69 -15.31
C ILE A 257 -3.69 -5.55 -15.78
N ASP A 258 -3.71 -4.44 -15.04
CA ASP A 258 -4.56 -3.28 -15.31
C ASP A 258 -4.31 -2.67 -16.70
N ASN A 259 -3.09 -2.81 -17.23
CA ASN A 259 -2.70 -2.30 -18.55
C ASN A 259 -2.53 -3.37 -19.63
N SER A 260 -2.57 -4.66 -19.28
CA SER A 260 -2.20 -5.80 -20.15
C SER A 260 -2.99 -5.83 -21.47
N LEU A 261 -4.32 -5.77 -21.39
CA LEU A 261 -5.21 -5.83 -22.55
C LEU A 261 -5.04 -4.61 -23.48
N LYS A 262 -4.87 -3.43 -22.89
CA LYS A 262 -4.69 -2.18 -23.63
C LYS A 262 -3.35 -2.19 -24.37
N ALA A 263 -2.28 -2.58 -23.67
CA ALA A 263 -0.94 -2.71 -24.23
C ALA A 263 -0.91 -3.73 -25.37
N LEU A 264 -1.45 -4.94 -25.17
CA LEU A 264 -1.48 -5.98 -26.18
C LEU A 264 -2.25 -5.56 -27.44
N LYS A 265 -3.42 -4.93 -27.28
CA LYS A 265 -4.21 -4.44 -28.43
C LYS A 265 -3.50 -3.35 -29.22
N LYS A 266 -2.75 -2.47 -28.54
CA LYS A 266 -2.08 -1.34 -29.17
C LYS A 266 -0.79 -1.74 -29.87
N TRP A 267 0.02 -2.60 -29.22
CA TRP A 267 1.38 -2.90 -29.65
C TRP A 267 1.55 -4.29 -30.26
N ASN A 268 0.54 -5.15 -30.16
CA ASN A 268 0.63 -6.56 -30.53
C ASN A 268 1.81 -7.28 -29.83
N ASP A 269 2.15 -6.83 -28.62
CA ASP A 269 3.20 -7.34 -27.76
C ASP A 269 2.71 -7.23 -26.30
N PRO A 270 2.67 -8.32 -25.52
CA PRO A 270 2.16 -8.27 -24.15
C PRO A 270 3.18 -7.63 -23.20
N LEU A 271 2.67 -6.97 -22.16
CA LEU A 271 3.45 -6.69 -20.95
C LEU A 271 3.56 -7.97 -20.12
N VAL A 272 4.75 -8.25 -19.60
CA VAL A 272 5.04 -9.47 -18.83
C VAL A 272 5.87 -9.11 -17.59
N ALA A 273 5.50 -9.73 -16.47
CA ALA A 273 6.17 -9.65 -15.19
C ALA A 273 7.35 -10.62 -15.13
N ILE A 274 8.53 -10.08 -14.84
CA ILE A 274 9.70 -10.82 -14.39
C ILE A 274 9.74 -10.68 -12.86
N TYR A 275 9.48 -11.79 -12.18
CA TYR A 275 9.67 -11.89 -10.72
C TYR A 275 11.15 -12.11 -10.47
N PRO A 276 11.89 -11.18 -9.84
CA PRO A 276 13.33 -11.30 -9.71
C PRO A 276 13.72 -12.60 -9.00
N LYS A 277 14.62 -13.37 -9.61
CA LYS A 277 14.99 -14.73 -9.16
C LYS A 277 15.49 -14.78 -7.71
N LYS A 278 16.08 -13.69 -7.22
CA LYS A 278 16.58 -13.58 -5.83
C LYS A 278 15.46 -13.28 -4.82
N GLY A 279 14.29 -12.90 -5.29
CA GLY A 279 13.09 -12.63 -4.49
C GLY A 279 12.49 -11.26 -4.80
N THR A 280 11.28 -11.05 -4.29
CA THR A 280 10.54 -9.78 -4.45
C THR A 280 9.97 -9.29 -3.12
N LEU A 281 9.64 -8.00 -3.05
CA LEU A 281 8.93 -7.39 -1.93
C LEU A 281 7.43 -7.36 -2.21
N MET A 282 6.63 -7.59 -1.18
CA MET A 282 5.17 -7.48 -1.25
C MET A 282 4.71 -6.10 -0.78
N ALA A 283 3.96 -5.39 -1.62
CA ALA A 283 3.22 -4.20 -1.23
C ALA A 283 1.86 -4.63 -0.66
N ASP A 284 1.58 -4.27 0.60
CA ASP A 284 0.39 -4.69 1.35
C ASP A 284 -0.73 -3.64 1.41
N HIS A 285 -0.49 -2.46 0.80
CA HIS A 285 -1.46 -1.38 0.66
C HIS A 285 -2.30 -1.14 1.93
N PRO A 286 -1.65 -0.86 3.08
CA PRO A 286 -2.35 -0.85 4.35
C PRO A 286 -3.38 0.28 4.39
N PHE A 287 -4.46 0.08 5.14
CA PHE A 287 -5.44 1.11 5.50
C PHE A 287 -5.15 1.55 6.93
N VAL A 288 -4.88 2.84 7.11
CA VAL A 288 -4.55 3.45 8.41
C VAL A 288 -5.58 4.53 8.71
N ILE A 289 -6.32 4.39 9.80
CA ILE A 289 -7.12 5.51 10.33
C ILE A 289 -6.21 6.33 11.23
N LEU A 290 -5.91 7.56 10.84
CA LEU A 290 -4.90 8.36 11.55
C LEU A 290 -5.35 8.69 12.98
N ASN A 291 -4.42 8.58 13.92
CA ASN A 291 -4.55 9.05 15.30
C ASN A 291 -4.21 10.55 15.34
N ALA A 292 -5.06 11.38 14.77
CA ALA A 292 -4.82 12.80 14.63
C ALA A 292 -5.96 13.64 15.23
N THR A 293 -5.63 14.84 15.71
CA THR A 293 -6.57 15.74 16.39
C THR A 293 -7.66 16.29 15.48
N TRP A 294 -7.47 16.23 14.16
CA TRP A 294 -8.49 16.61 13.17
C TRP A 294 -9.44 15.48 12.80
N VAL A 295 -9.22 14.26 13.31
CA VAL A 295 -10.08 13.11 13.03
C VAL A 295 -11.09 12.96 14.17
N ASP A 296 -12.34 13.32 13.89
CA ASP A 296 -13.43 13.17 14.85
C ASP A 296 -13.94 11.71 14.93
N HIS A 297 -14.86 11.47 15.86
CA HIS A 297 -15.39 10.14 16.14
C HIS A 297 -16.34 9.61 15.06
N TRP A 298 -17.06 10.47 14.35
CA TRP A 298 -17.95 10.10 13.24
C TRP A 298 -17.16 9.77 11.98
N GLN A 299 -16.12 10.54 11.67
CA GLN A 299 -15.15 10.24 10.62
C GLN A 299 -14.45 8.90 10.89
N ARG A 300 -13.99 8.67 12.13
CA ARG A 300 -13.38 7.39 12.53
C ARG A 300 -14.36 6.22 12.38
N PHE A 301 -15.63 6.42 12.75
CA PHE A 301 -16.68 5.43 12.54
C PHE A 301 -16.89 5.12 11.05
N ALA A 302 -17.10 6.14 10.22
CA ALA A 302 -17.30 5.98 8.78
C ALA A 302 -16.09 5.33 8.10
N ALA A 303 -14.86 5.74 8.45
CA ALA A 303 -13.63 5.14 7.98
C ALA A 303 -13.51 3.66 8.40
N GLY A 304 -13.91 3.30 9.62
CA GLY A 304 -13.97 1.91 10.07
C GLY A 304 -14.97 1.08 9.28
N GLN A 305 -16.14 1.65 8.95
CA GLN A 305 -17.11 1.00 8.06
C GLN A 305 -16.58 0.87 6.63
N TYR A 306 -15.77 1.83 6.18
CA TYR A 306 -15.17 1.78 4.86
C TYR A 306 -14.11 0.67 4.77
N LEU A 307 -13.24 0.54 5.78
CA LEU A 307 -12.32 -0.60 5.89
C LEU A 307 -13.07 -1.94 5.84
N PHE A 308 -14.13 -2.08 6.65
CA PHE A 308 -14.96 -3.28 6.62
C PHE A 308 -15.55 -3.55 5.24
N PHE A 309 -16.05 -2.51 4.56
CA PHE A 309 -16.60 -2.62 3.21
C PHE A 309 -15.56 -3.07 2.18
N LEU A 310 -14.36 -2.48 2.19
CA LEU A 310 -13.27 -2.81 1.28
C LEU A 310 -12.77 -4.26 1.44
N LEU A 311 -12.95 -4.84 2.62
CA LEU A 311 -12.60 -6.23 2.94
C LEU A 311 -13.76 -7.22 2.77
N LYS A 312 -14.90 -6.80 2.19
CA LYS A 312 -15.95 -7.75 1.84
C LYS A 312 -15.51 -8.64 0.66
N PRO A 313 -15.89 -9.93 0.63
CA PRO A 313 -15.49 -10.84 -0.45
C PRO A 313 -15.79 -10.34 -1.87
N ASP A 314 -16.98 -9.79 -2.10
CA ASP A 314 -17.39 -9.24 -3.39
C ASP A 314 -16.59 -8.00 -3.80
N ILE A 315 -16.13 -7.20 -2.83
CA ILE A 315 -15.29 -6.02 -3.08
C ILE A 315 -13.83 -6.41 -3.32
N GLN A 316 -13.35 -7.45 -2.65
CA GLN A 316 -12.04 -8.05 -2.89
C GLN A 316 -11.99 -8.78 -4.24
N ASP A 317 -13.08 -9.41 -4.69
CA ASP A 317 -13.21 -9.93 -6.06
C ASP A 317 -13.10 -8.82 -7.11
N LEU A 318 -13.67 -7.63 -6.86
CA LEU A 318 -13.47 -6.48 -7.74
C LEU A 318 -12.01 -6.02 -7.75
N ALA A 319 -11.30 -6.06 -6.62
CA ALA A 319 -9.89 -5.69 -6.56
C ALA A 319 -9.02 -6.55 -7.52
N GLN A 320 -9.37 -7.83 -7.70
CA GLN A 320 -8.66 -8.72 -8.62
C GLN A 320 -8.70 -8.23 -10.07
N LYS A 321 -9.80 -7.59 -10.49
CA LYS A 321 -9.95 -7.01 -11.84
C LYS A 321 -9.00 -5.84 -12.09
N HIS A 322 -8.57 -5.17 -11.02
CA HIS A 322 -7.55 -4.12 -11.01
C HIS A 322 -6.15 -4.70 -10.72
N GLY A 323 -5.99 -6.02 -10.86
CA GLY A 323 -4.73 -6.74 -10.74
C GLY A 323 -4.25 -7.01 -9.32
N PHE A 324 -5.04 -6.68 -8.29
CA PHE A 324 -4.65 -6.89 -6.91
C PHE A 324 -4.91 -8.32 -6.44
N ARG A 325 -3.96 -8.89 -5.70
CA ARG A 325 -4.20 -10.14 -4.97
C ARG A 325 -5.02 -9.83 -3.71
N PRO A 326 -6.09 -10.59 -3.40
CA PRO A 326 -6.91 -10.35 -2.22
C PRO A 326 -6.11 -10.41 -0.91
N ALA A 327 -6.43 -9.53 0.05
CA ALA A 327 -5.82 -9.58 1.39
C ALA A 327 -6.50 -10.59 2.33
N ILE A 328 -7.70 -11.06 1.97
CA ILE A 328 -8.48 -12.00 2.77
C ILE A 328 -8.44 -13.41 2.17
N SER A 329 -8.26 -14.42 3.04
CA SER A 329 -8.14 -15.82 2.61
C SER A 329 -9.44 -16.45 2.13
N SER A 330 -10.59 -15.84 2.42
CA SER A 330 -11.91 -16.30 1.95
C SER A 330 -12.14 -16.06 0.47
N VAL A 331 -11.33 -15.22 -0.17
CA VAL A 331 -11.41 -14.94 -1.61
C VAL A 331 -10.24 -15.64 -2.31
N PRO A 332 -10.50 -16.71 -3.08
CA PRO A 332 -9.45 -17.36 -3.85
C PRO A 332 -8.97 -16.45 -4.99
N LEU A 333 -7.69 -16.59 -5.35
CA LEU A 333 -7.13 -15.87 -6.47
C LEU A 333 -7.77 -16.33 -7.79
N ASP A 334 -8.14 -15.38 -8.65
CA ASP A 334 -8.79 -15.65 -9.93
C ASP A 334 -7.76 -16.12 -10.97
N ARG A 335 -7.82 -17.41 -11.34
CA ARG A 335 -6.95 -18.02 -12.34
C ARG A 335 -7.12 -17.43 -13.75
N SER A 336 -8.27 -16.84 -14.06
CA SER A 336 -8.52 -16.18 -15.34
C SER A 336 -7.84 -14.81 -15.45
N LEU A 337 -7.52 -14.19 -14.31
CA LEU A 337 -6.81 -12.92 -14.23
C LEU A 337 -5.31 -13.12 -13.97
N PHE A 338 -4.94 -13.97 -13.02
CA PHE A 338 -3.55 -14.23 -12.64
C PHE A 338 -2.98 -15.42 -13.41
N ASN A 339 -2.61 -15.20 -14.67
CA ASN A 339 -2.01 -16.21 -15.54
C ASN A 339 -1.09 -15.60 -16.60
N PRO A 340 -0.28 -16.43 -17.29
CA PRO A 340 0.70 -15.95 -18.25
C PRO A 340 0.11 -15.18 -19.44
N SER A 341 -1.13 -15.40 -19.84
CA SER A 341 -1.72 -14.63 -20.95
C SER A 341 -2.02 -13.18 -20.59
N ASN A 342 -2.13 -12.88 -19.29
CA ASN A 342 -2.20 -11.51 -18.77
C ASN A 342 -0.84 -11.00 -18.28
N GLY A 343 0.25 -11.69 -18.62
CA GLY A 343 1.61 -11.27 -18.29
C GLY A 343 2.06 -11.56 -16.86
N VAL A 344 1.31 -12.33 -16.07
CA VAL A 344 1.62 -12.57 -14.65
C VAL A 344 1.56 -14.06 -14.30
N GLN A 345 1.90 -14.43 -13.07
CA GLN A 345 1.84 -15.81 -12.61
C GLN A 345 0.79 -15.97 -11.50
N TYR A 346 0.10 -17.11 -11.51
CA TYR A 346 -0.81 -17.47 -10.42
C TYR A 346 -0.03 -17.62 -9.09
N GLU A 347 1.07 -18.40 -9.13
CA GLU A 347 1.97 -18.62 -8.00
C GLU A 347 3.23 -17.78 -8.17
N ILE A 348 3.64 -17.09 -7.10
CA ILE A 348 4.91 -16.35 -7.08
C ILE A 348 6.01 -17.35 -6.67
N ASN A 349 6.73 -17.88 -7.64
CA ASN A 349 7.74 -18.92 -7.45
C ASN A 349 9.14 -18.38 -7.08
N VAL A 350 9.20 -17.23 -6.42
CA VAL A 350 10.42 -16.62 -5.88
C VAL A 350 10.21 -16.27 -4.42
N PRO A 351 11.28 -16.14 -3.61
CA PRO A 351 11.14 -15.73 -2.21
C PRO A 351 10.42 -14.39 -2.07
N ILE A 352 9.45 -14.31 -1.16
CA ILE A 352 8.93 -13.02 -0.69
C ILE A 352 9.87 -12.53 0.42
N LEU A 353 10.55 -11.42 0.14
CA LEU A 353 11.58 -10.83 0.98
C LEU A 353 10.96 -9.93 2.05
N LYS A 354 11.69 -9.75 3.16
CA LYS A 354 11.26 -8.84 4.21
C LYS A 354 11.73 -7.42 3.88
N PRO A 355 11.00 -6.39 4.32
CA PRO A 355 11.45 -5.03 4.10
C PRO A 355 12.69 -4.70 4.92
N LEU A 356 13.42 -3.66 4.48
CA LEU A 356 14.59 -3.12 5.17
C LEU A 356 14.26 -2.54 6.56
N LYS A 357 15.29 -2.39 7.41
CA LYS A 357 15.19 -1.64 8.66
C LYS A 357 15.09 -0.14 8.39
N GLY A 358 14.33 0.61 9.18
CA GLY A 358 14.04 2.03 8.93
C GLY A 358 15.28 2.92 8.71
N GLU A 359 16.38 2.69 9.42
CA GLU A 359 17.64 3.45 9.27
C GLU A 359 18.32 3.29 7.90
N VAL A 360 18.08 2.17 7.22
CA VAL A 360 18.64 1.88 5.90
C VAL A 360 17.85 2.60 4.79
N MET A 361 16.61 3.03 5.06
CA MET A 361 15.74 3.65 4.06
C MET A 361 16.29 5.01 3.59
N GLU A 362 16.73 5.83 4.54
CA GLU A 362 17.32 7.14 4.23
C GLU A 362 18.67 6.98 3.53
N ALA A 363 19.44 5.95 3.89
CA ALA A 363 20.71 5.65 3.24
C ALA A 363 20.51 5.24 1.78
N ILE A 364 19.45 4.48 1.46
CA ILE A 364 19.10 4.13 0.07
C ILE A 364 18.78 5.37 -0.74
N PHE A 365 17.97 6.29 -0.21
CA PHE A 365 17.65 7.54 -0.91
C PHE A 365 18.90 8.38 -1.20
N THR A 366 19.83 8.41 -0.25
CA THR A 366 21.13 9.10 -0.43
C THR A 366 22.01 8.41 -1.48
N ALA A 367 22.05 7.07 -1.47
CA ALA A 367 22.82 6.29 -2.44
C ALA A 367 22.25 6.42 -3.85
N TRP A 368 20.92 6.37 -3.99
CA TRP A 368 20.21 6.49 -5.26
C TRP A 368 20.56 7.80 -6.00
N VAL A 369 20.59 8.94 -5.29
CA VAL A 369 20.96 10.24 -5.88
C VAL A 369 22.34 10.22 -6.55
N LYS A 370 23.26 9.35 -6.11
CA LYS A 370 24.63 9.22 -6.66
C LYS A 370 24.72 8.28 -7.88
N VAL A 371 23.70 7.47 -8.12
CA VAL A 371 23.70 6.44 -9.18
C VAL A 371 22.67 6.71 -10.26
N ARG A 372 21.63 7.49 -9.96
CA ARG A 372 20.59 7.86 -10.93
C ARG A 372 21.18 8.52 -12.17
N ASN A 373 20.55 8.30 -13.32
CA ASN A 373 20.88 9.03 -14.53
C ASN A 373 20.40 10.48 -14.42
N THR A 374 21.31 11.45 -14.62
CA THR A 374 21.01 12.89 -14.54
C THR A 374 20.68 13.51 -15.90
N GLY A 375 20.78 12.76 -16.99
CA GLY A 375 20.50 13.21 -18.37
C GLY A 375 19.07 12.93 -18.85
N ILE A 376 18.13 12.80 -17.92
CA ILE A 376 16.69 12.55 -18.14
C ILE A 376 15.90 13.85 -18.09
#